data_AF-A4YTY1-F1
#
_entry.id   AF-A4YTY1-F1
#
_cell.length_a   1.000
_cell.length_b   1.000
_cell.length_c   1.000
_cell.angle_alpha   90.00
_cell.angle_beta   90.00
_cell.angle_gamma   90.00
#
_symmetry.space_group_name_H-M   'P 1'
#
loop_
_entity.id
_entity.type
_entity.pdbx_description
1 polymer ?
#
loop_
_entity_poly.entity_id
_entity_poly.type
_entity_poly.pdbx_seq_one_letter_code
_entity_poly.pdbx_strand_id
1 'polypeptide(L)'
;MKEGTYSAWFKTPRGQGTGIVELVGGIVRGGDTVLSYFGSYKTQGDRFTALIKTRRHASGQPSLFGPDELTLSLEGCCRGTPLTCSGRAAEAPDVPFEAILLYSAPDDVACPPAQRPARKFNPDQWPKPIWR
;
A
#
# COMPACT_ATOMS: atom_id res chain seq x y z
N MET A 1 -4.85 15.74 0.87
CA MET A 1 -4.41 14.39 1.30
C MET A 1 -4.38 14.37 2.82
N LYS A 2 -4.83 13.30 3.47
CA LYS A 2 -4.78 13.20 4.94
C LYS A 2 -3.41 12.64 5.37
N GLU A 3 -2.88 13.10 6.48
CA GLU A 3 -1.69 12.47 7.06
C GLU A 3 -2.06 11.18 7.83
N GLY A 4 -1.14 10.23 7.85
CA GLY A 4 -1.27 8.95 8.54
C GLY A 4 -0.89 7.75 7.67
N THR A 5 -1.37 6.58 8.09
CA THR A 5 -1.01 5.29 7.49
C THR A 5 -1.97 4.88 6.39
N TYR A 6 -1.42 4.31 5.33
CA TYR A 6 -2.12 3.84 4.16
C TYR A 6 -1.69 2.42 3.83
N SER A 7 -2.67 1.58 3.49
CA SER A 7 -2.42 0.35 2.77
C SER A 7 -2.23 0.68 1.29
N ALA A 8 -1.13 0.22 0.72
CA ALA A 8 -0.79 0.41 -0.68
C ALA A 8 -0.97 -0.90 -1.45
N TRP A 9 -1.66 -0.84 -2.58
CA TRP A 9 -1.58 -1.85 -3.63
C TRP A 9 -0.97 -1.20 -4.86
N PHE A 10 -0.03 -1.89 -5.51
CA PHE A 10 0.70 -1.34 -6.64
C PHE A 10 0.99 -2.41 -7.68
N LYS A 11 1.14 -1.98 -8.94
CA LYS A 11 1.44 -2.86 -10.07
C LYS A 11 2.39 -2.22 -11.07
N THR A 12 3.03 -3.10 -11.82
CA THR A 12 3.77 -2.85 -13.05
C THR A 12 3.31 -3.90 -14.08
N PRO A 13 3.66 -3.79 -15.38
CA PRO A 13 3.40 -4.85 -16.34
C PRO A 13 4.05 -6.21 -15.98
N ARG A 14 5.04 -6.20 -15.08
CA ARG A 14 5.79 -7.38 -14.65
C ARG A 14 5.19 -8.08 -13.43
N GLY A 15 4.25 -7.44 -12.73
CA GLY A 15 3.65 -7.99 -11.53
C GLY A 15 3.06 -6.92 -10.61
N GLN A 16 2.55 -7.37 -9.47
CA GLN A 16 1.88 -6.54 -8.46
C GLN A 16 2.37 -6.85 -7.06
N GLY A 17 2.15 -5.93 -6.13
CA GLY A 17 2.52 -6.07 -4.73
C GLY A 17 1.63 -5.23 -3.81
N THR A 18 1.83 -5.43 -2.51
CA THR A 18 1.18 -4.66 -1.46
C THR A 18 2.22 -4.19 -0.45
N GLY A 19 1.93 -3.09 0.23
CA GLY A 19 2.79 -2.56 1.28
C GLY A 19 2.05 -1.57 2.15
N ILE A 20 2.77 -1.00 3.11
CA ILE A 20 2.27 0.05 4.00
C ILE A 20 3.06 1.32 3.73
N VAL A 21 2.36 2.46 3.72
CA VAL A 21 2.95 3.78 3.54
C VAL A 21 2.40 4.72 4.62
N GLU A 22 3.29 5.41 5.32
CA GLU A 22 3.00 6.50 6.24
C GLU A 22 3.35 7.83 5.57
N LEU A 23 2.41 8.77 5.63
CA LEU A 23 2.51 10.12 5.06
C LEU A 23 2.35 11.14 6.18
N VAL A 24 3.45 11.77 6.60
CA VAL A 24 3.45 12.74 7.71
C VAL A 24 4.44 13.87 7.42
N GLY A 25 4.00 15.12 7.53
CA GLY A 25 4.87 16.29 7.43
C GLY A 25 5.60 16.41 6.08
N GLY A 26 5.01 15.95 4.99
CA GLY A 26 5.64 15.93 3.66
C GLY A 26 6.66 14.79 3.46
N ILE A 27 6.78 13.87 4.41
CA ILE A 27 7.68 12.71 4.35
C ILE A 27 6.86 11.46 4.02
N VAL A 28 7.44 10.62 3.16
CA VAL A 28 6.92 9.27 2.86
C VAL A 28 7.83 8.26 3.55
N ARG A 29 7.25 7.34 4.32
CA ARG A 29 7.95 6.18 4.88
C ARG A 29 7.10 4.94 4.68
N GLY A 30 7.71 3.78 4.57
CA GLY A 30 6.93 2.55 4.42
C GLY A 30 7.77 1.36 4.04
N GLY A 31 7.09 0.33 3.56
CA GLY A 31 7.74 -0.85 3.04
C GLY A 31 6.76 -1.94 2.70
N ASP A 32 7.30 -3.00 2.12
CA ASP A 32 6.66 -4.29 1.99
C ASP A 32 7.50 -5.37 2.69
N THR A 33 7.25 -6.63 2.34
CA THR A 33 7.94 -7.77 2.94
C THR A 33 9.45 -7.78 2.71
N VAL A 34 9.99 -7.08 1.69
CA VAL A 34 11.41 -7.14 1.34
C VAL A 34 12.08 -5.78 1.08
N LEU A 35 11.32 -4.74 0.73
CA LEU A 35 11.79 -3.40 0.45
C LEU A 35 11.23 -2.39 1.47
N SER A 36 12.07 -1.42 1.85
CA SER A 36 11.67 -0.23 2.59
C SER A 36 11.55 0.95 1.64
N TYR A 37 10.60 1.84 1.91
CA TYR A 37 10.31 3.03 1.14
C TYR A 37 10.59 4.28 1.97
N PHE A 38 11.28 5.25 1.39
CA PHE A 38 11.53 6.53 2.05
C PHE A 38 11.58 7.66 1.03
N GLY A 39 11.06 8.83 1.39
CA GLY A 39 10.97 9.90 0.42
C GLY A 39 10.23 11.12 0.92
N SER A 40 9.76 11.93 -0.03
CA SER A 40 8.99 13.12 0.25
C SER A 40 7.81 13.24 -0.69
N TYR A 41 6.77 13.93 -0.25
CA TYR A 41 5.63 14.29 -1.07
C TYR A 41 5.30 15.76 -0.91
N LYS A 42 4.65 16.32 -1.93
CA LYS A 42 4.08 17.67 -1.92
C LYS A 42 2.67 17.60 -2.47
N THR A 43 1.76 18.36 -1.87
CA THR A 43 0.38 18.49 -2.32
C THR A 43 0.18 19.87 -2.95
N GLN A 44 -0.52 19.91 -4.07
CA GLN A 44 -0.91 21.15 -4.75
C GLN A 44 -2.36 21.01 -5.19
N GLY A 45 -3.26 21.68 -4.48
CA GLY A 45 -4.70 21.58 -4.74
C GLY A 45 -5.21 20.15 -4.59
N ASP A 46 -5.75 19.60 -5.68
CA ASP A 46 -6.28 18.25 -5.76
C ASP A 46 -5.27 17.21 -6.24
N ARG A 47 -4.02 17.60 -6.46
CA ARG A 47 -2.93 16.73 -6.91
C ARG A 47 -1.81 16.62 -5.88
N PHE A 48 -1.01 15.58 -6.02
CA PHE A 48 0.24 15.43 -5.28
C PHE A 48 1.34 14.86 -6.16
N THR A 49 2.58 15.19 -5.79
CA THR A 49 3.81 14.63 -6.34
C THR A 49 4.57 13.94 -5.22
N ALA A 50 5.21 12.81 -5.48
CA ALA A 50 6.09 12.15 -4.53
C ALA A 50 7.38 11.67 -5.19
N LEU A 51 8.48 11.76 -4.44
CA LEU A 51 9.76 11.17 -4.79
C LEU A 51 10.09 10.11 -3.74
N ILE A 52 10.13 8.85 -4.14
CA ILE A 52 10.33 7.71 -3.26
C ILE A 52 11.59 6.97 -3.67
N LYS A 53 12.43 6.64 -2.69
CA LYS A 53 13.55 5.72 -2.85
C LYS A 53 13.24 4.41 -2.16
N THR A 54 13.72 3.33 -2.73
CA THR A 54 13.58 1.98 -2.17
C THR A 54 14.92 1.44 -1.70
N ARG A 55 14.90 0.55 -0.71
CA ARG A 55 16.07 -0.20 -0.27
C ARG A 55 15.66 -1.58 0.21
N ARG A 56 16.41 -2.61 -0.17
CA ARG A 56 16.16 -3.97 0.33
C ARG A 56 16.54 -4.08 1.80
N HIS A 57 15.65 -4.65 2.61
CA HIS A 57 15.89 -4.96 4.03
C HIS A 57 15.86 -6.47 4.32
N ALA A 58 15.26 -7.27 3.44
CA ALA A 58 15.18 -8.71 3.59
C ALA A 58 15.38 -9.46 2.26
N SER A 59 15.84 -10.71 2.36
CA SER A 59 15.83 -11.65 1.24
C SER A 59 14.39 -12.05 0.90
N GLY A 60 14.08 -12.24 -0.37
CA GLY A 60 12.77 -12.69 -0.81
C GLY A 60 12.56 -12.44 -2.30
N GLN A 61 11.33 -12.09 -2.69
CA GLN A 61 11.01 -11.85 -4.09
C GLN A 61 11.87 -10.71 -4.70
N PRO A 62 12.16 -10.78 -6.02
CA PRO A 62 12.77 -9.67 -6.74
C PRO A 62 11.88 -8.42 -6.70
N SER A 63 12.50 -7.24 -6.81
CA SER A 63 11.77 -5.99 -7.05
C SER A 63 10.96 -6.06 -8.34
N LEU A 64 9.77 -5.43 -8.35
CA LEU A 64 8.91 -5.37 -9.53
C LEU A 64 9.58 -4.69 -10.74
N PHE A 65 10.59 -3.86 -10.50
CA PHE A 65 11.34 -3.16 -11.54
C PHE A 65 12.63 -3.90 -11.95
N GLY A 66 13.05 -4.95 -11.24
CA GLY A 66 14.35 -5.61 -11.42
C GLY A 66 15.37 -5.12 -10.39
N PRO A 67 15.85 -3.86 -10.46
CA PRO A 67 16.69 -3.27 -9.42
C PRO A 67 15.93 -3.08 -8.11
N ASP A 68 16.61 -3.31 -6.99
CA ASP A 68 16.03 -3.16 -5.65
C ASP A 68 16.11 -1.74 -5.11
N GLU A 69 17.20 -1.04 -5.41
CA GLU A 69 17.39 0.37 -5.08
C GLU A 69 17.01 1.19 -6.31
N LEU A 70 15.91 1.92 -6.19
CA LEU A 70 15.39 2.74 -7.27
C LEU A 70 14.80 4.05 -6.74
N THR A 71 14.59 5.00 -7.65
CA THR A 71 14.00 6.31 -7.41
C THR A 71 12.72 6.45 -8.22
N LEU A 72 11.56 6.35 -7.55
CA LEU A 72 10.24 6.55 -8.13
C LEU A 72 9.82 8.01 -8.07
N SER A 73 9.45 8.56 -9.21
CA SER A 73 8.71 9.82 -9.31
C SER A 73 7.25 9.51 -9.56
N LEU A 74 6.38 9.91 -8.64
CA LEU A 74 4.95 9.63 -8.67
C LEU A 74 4.14 10.92 -8.74
N GLU A 75 3.05 10.88 -9.49
CA GLU A 75 2.02 11.91 -9.54
C GLU A 75 0.66 11.27 -9.31
N GLY A 76 -0.20 11.92 -8.55
CA GLY A 76 -1.51 11.39 -8.20
C GLY A 76 -2.55 12.44 -7.88
N CYS A 77 -3.77 11.94 -7.68
CA CYS A 77 -4.93 12.74 -7.34
C CYS A 77 -5.35 12.47 -5.89
N CYS A 78 -5.62 13.55 -5.15
CA CYS A 78 -6.11 13.50 -3.78
C CYS A 78 -7.62 13.71 -3.66
N ARG A 79 -8.35 13.82 -4.79
CA ARG A 79 -9.77 14.21 -4.84
C ARG A 79 -10.74 13.04 -4.57
N GLY A 80 -10.40 12.17 -3.63
CA GLY A 80 -11.22 11.02 -3.25
C GLY A 80 -10.45 9.98 -2.44
N THR A 81 -11.19 9.01 -1.91
CA THR A 81 -10.64 7.79 -1.30
C THR A 81 -11.14 6.60 -2.11
N PRO A 82 -10.26 5.70 -2.59
CA PRO A 82 -8.81 5.67 -2.37
C PRO A 82 -8.04 6.73 -3.17
N LEU A 83 -6.84 7.09 -2.70
CA LEU A 83 -5.93 7.93 -3.48
C LEU A 83 -5.32 7.07 -4.59
N THR A 84 -5.09 7.67 -5.76
CA THR A 84 -4.44 6.98 -6.87
C THR A 84 -3.23 7.78 -7.33
N CYS A 85 -2.16 7.08 -7.66
CA CYS A 85 -0.97 7.68 -8.27
C CYS A 85 -0.35 6.75 -9.30
N SER A 86 0.41 7.36 -10.19
CA SER A 86 1.16 6.67 -11.22
C SER A 86 2.51 7.34 -11.40
N GLY A 87 3.47 6.63 -11.97
CA GLY A 87 4.81 7.17 -12.13
C GLY A 87 5.77 6.20 -12.77
N ARG A 88 7.07 6.52 -12.64
CA ARG A 88 8.16 5.76 -13.26
C ARG A 88 9.38 5.76 -12.33
N ALA A 89 10.17 4.69 -12.41
CA ALA A 89 11.49 4.62 -11.81
C ALA A 89 12.52 5.26 -12.74
N ALA A 90 13.48 6.01 -12.19
CA ALA A 90 14.59 6.57 -12.97
C ALA A 90 15.44 5.46 -13.61
N GLU A 91 15.56 4.32 -12.94
CA GLU A 91 16.36 3.15 -13.30
C GLU A 91 15.64 2.23 -14.29
N ALA A 92 14.32 2.40 -14.44
CA ALA A 92 13.49 1.64 -15.38
C ALA A 92 12.39 2.55 -15.95
N PRO A 93 12.75 3.57 -16.75
CA PRO A 93 11.82 4.59 -17.20
C PRO A 93 10.73 4.02 -18.10
N ASP A 94 10.97 2.91 -18.80
CA ASP A 94 10.00 2.27 -19.69
C ASP A 94 8.93 1.45 -18.95
N VAL A 95 9.09 1.22 -17.65
CA VAL A 95 8.17 0.42 -16.83
C VAL A 95 7.18 1.34 -16.12
N PRO A 96 5.90 1.38 -16.54
CA PRO A 96 4.90 2.17 -15.83
C PRO A 96 4.59 1.55 -14.47
N PHE A 97 4.36 2.43 -13.50
CA PHE A 97 3.94 2.09 -12.15
C PHE A 97 2.61 2.74 -11.83
N GLU A 98 1.72 1.97 -11.22
CA GLU A 98 0.42 2.45 -10.73
C GLU A 98 0.24 1.99 -9.29
N ALA A 99 -0.32 2.85 -8.44
CA ALA A 99 -0.64 2.54 -7.06
C ALA A 99 -1.98 3.12 -6.61
N ILE A 100 -2.62 2.38 -5.72
CA ILE A 100 -3.85 2.73 -5.02
C ILE A 100 -3.53 2.72 -3.52
N LEU A 101 -3.85 3.82 -2.85
CA LEU A 101 -3.61 4.02 -1.42
C LEU A 101 -4.96 4.14 -0.70
N LEU A 102 -5.20 3.22 0.23
CA LEU A 102 -6.36 3.21 1.10
C LEU A 102 -5.96 3.69 2.48
N TYR A 103 -6.58 4.77 2.96
CA TYR A 103 -6.32 5.30 4.30
C TYR A 103 -6.72 4.28 5.36
N SER A 104 -5.78 3.90 6.21
CA SER A 104 -6.05 3.08 7.39
C SER A 104 -6.56 3.99 8.49
N ALA A 105 -7.70 3.64 9.10
CA ALA A 105 -8.17 4.35 10.28
C ALA A 105 -7.10 4.32 11.38
N PRO A 106 -6.93 5.40 12.17
CA PRO A 106 -6.03 5.36 13.31
C PRO A 106 -6.47 4.28 14.30
N ASP A 107 -5.51 3.56 14.89
CA ASP A 107 -5.77 2.45 15.81
C ASP A 107 -6.60 2.87 17.05
N ASP A 108 -6.57 4.16 17.42
CA ASP A 108 -7.34 4.73 18.53
C ASP A 108 -8.84 4.88 18.25
N VAL A 109 -9.29 4.65 17.01
CA VAL A 109 -10.72 4.51 16.74
C VAL A 109 -11.11 3.12 17.20
N ALA A 110 -11.56 3.02 18.46
CA ALA A 110 -12.16 1.80 18.99
C ALA A 110 -13.10 1.23 17.92
N CYS A 111 -12.84 0.00 17.47
CA CYS A 111 -13.73 -0.73 16.58
C CYS A 111 -15.16 -0.51 17.10
N PRO A 112 -16.09 0.04 16.28
CA PRO A 112 -17.46 0.17 16.71
C PRO A 112 -17.89 -1.18 17.26
N PRO A 113 -18.46 -1.24 18.49
CA PRO A 113 -18.80 -2.51 19.11
C PRO A 113 -19.60 -3.31 18.09
N ALA A 114 -19.13 -4.52 17.79
CA ALA A 114 -19.72 -5.36 16.77
C ALA A 114 -21.22 -5.48 17.05
N GLN A 115 -22.04 -4.80 16.25
CA GLN A 115 -23.51 -4.86 16.40
C GLN A 115 -24.07 -6.24 16.06
N ARG A 116 -23.23 -7.15 15.55
CA ARG A 116 -23.62 -8.53 15.31
C ARG A 116 -23.45 -9.30 16.63
N PRO A 117 -24.53 -9.85 17.21
CA PRO A 117 -24.38 -10.82 18.28
C PRO A 117 -23.46 -11.92 17.76
N ALA A 118 -22.39 -12.22 18.52
CA ALA A 118 -21.52 -13.32 18.21
C ALA A 118 -22.40 -14.57 18.08
N ARG A 119 -22.53 -15.10 16.85
CA ARG A 119 -23.18 -16.40 16.68
C ARG A 119 -22.34 -17.39 17.47
N LYS A 120 -22.95 -18.01 18.49
CA LYS A 120 -22.30 -19.09 19.23
C LYS A 120 -21.86 -20.14 18.21
N PHE A 121 -20.58 -20.52 18.28
CA PHE A 121 -20.05 -21.62 17.50
C PHE A 121 -20.96 -22.84 17.69
N ASN A 122 -21.49 -23.38 16.58
CA ASN A 122 -22.34 -24.56 16.59
C ASN A 122 -21.72 -25.62 15.68
N PRO A 123 -21.07 -26.66 16.25
CA PRO A 123 -20.42 -27.71 15.48
C PRO A 123 -21.40 -28.59 14.69
N ASP A 124 -22.70 -28.60 15.04
CA ASP A 124 -23.72 -29.39 14.34
C ASP A 124 -24.13 -28.79 12.99
N GLN A 125 -23.79 -27.52 12.75
CA GLN A 125 -24.02 -26.85 11.45
C GLN A 125 -22.90 -27.13 10.44
N TRP A 126 -21.89 -27.92 10.83
CA TRP A 126 -20.79 -28.23 9.93
C TRP A 126 -21.20 -29.34 8.97
N PRO A 127 -20.78 -29.26 7.70
CA PRO A 127 -20.97 -30.37 6.78
C PRO A 127 -20.29 -31.60 7.36
N LYS A 128 -21.07 -32.67 7.58
CA LYS A 128 -20.52 -33.91 8.11
C LYS A 128 -19.54 -34.49 7.08
N PRO A 129 -18.37 -34.97 7.52
CA PRO A 129 -17.42 -35.58 6.62
C PRO A 129 -18.05 -36.75 5.86
N ILE A 130 -17.87 -36.77 4.54
CA ILE A 130 -18.41 -37.81 3.64
C ILE A 130 -17.32 -38.83 3.29
N TRP A 131 -16.38 -39.09 4.20
CA TRP A 131 -15.39 -40.15 4.00
C TRP A 131 -15.84 -41.43 4.70
N ARG A 132 -15.89 -42.52 3.92
CA ARG A 132 -16.04 -43.92 4.35
C ARG A 132 -14.66 -44.54 4.54
#